data_AF-A0A1Y6KTJ8-F1
#
_entry.id   AF-A0A1Y6KTJ8-F1
#
_cell.length_a   1.000
_cell.length_b   1.000
_cell.length_c   1.000
_cell.angle_alpha   90.00
_cell.angle_beta   90.00
_cell.angle_gamma   90.00
#
_symmetry.space_group_name_H-M   'P 1'
#
loop_
_entity.id
_entity.type
_entity.pdbx_description
1 polymer ?
#
loop_
_entity_poly.entity_id
_entity_poly.type
_entity_poly.pdbx_seq_one_letter_code
_entity_poly.pdbx_strand_id
1 'polypeptide(L)'
;MASAFDRDALLAAFDAIGRSAAQAGAKLQIAVYGGSALMLASNFRFATEDVDVSELPSPLPAWLAATLHDIAQRNGWSDDWFNDGVAFHLSPLADQAADHLEFGTFPRDGSPPGLVVSVPSAEYMLALKLKAVRILDPARGEAERLDILNLMKVVGITDADAAVALLARYFPASAASAEKQRFLLKHMNSEGAVDAPKYPR
;
A
#
# COMPACT_ATOMS: atom_id res chain seq x y z
N MET A 1 -7.77 8.37 19.58
CA MET A 1 -7.15 7.29 18.79
C MET A 1 -7.89 7.26 17.47
N ALA A 2 -7.18 7.37 16.35
CA ALA A 2 -7.82 7.25 15.03
C ALA A 2 -8.41 5.83 14.91
N SER A 3 -9.63 5.73 14.38
CA SER A 3 -10.25 4.44 14.15
C SER A 3 -9.64 3.80 12.91
N ALA A 4 -9.17 2.55 13.03
CA ALA A 4 -8.80 1.76 11.86
C ALA A 4 -10.05 1.50 11.01
N PHE A 5 -9.88 1.45 9.69
CA PHE A 5 -10.96 1.13 8.76
C PHE A 5 -10.68 -0.14 7.99
N ASP A 6 -11.78 -0.82 7.64
CA ASP A 6 -11.76 -2.03 6.86
C ASP A 6 -11.81 -1.73 5.35
N ARG A 7 -11.77 -2.80 4.57
CA ARG A 7 -11.79 -2.76 3.11
C ARG A 7 -13.05 -2.10 2.56
N ASP A 8 -14.22 -2.37 3.14
CA ASP A 8 -15.48 -1.86 2.60
C ASP A 8 -15.61 -0.35 2.82
N ALA A 9 -15.17 0.13 3.98
CA ALA A 9 -15.15 1.56 4.26
C ALA A 9 -14.16 2.31 3.36
N LEU A 10 -12.97 1.74 3.09
CA LEU A 10 -12.02 2.32 2.14
C LEU A 10 -12.59 2.38 0.71
N LEU A 11 -13.26 1.32 0.27
CA LEU A 11 -13.87 1.30 -1.06
C LEU A 11 -15.02 2.32 -1.18
N ALA A 12 -15.81 2.52 -0.12
CA ALA A 12 -16.84 3.55 -0.08
C ALA A 12 -16.23 4.97 -0.12
N ALA A 13 -15.08 5.18 0.54
CA ALA A 13 -14.33 6.43 0.46
C ALA A 13 -13.81 6.68 -0.96
N PHE A 14 -13.25 5.67 -1.64
CA PHE A 14 -12.85 5.78 -3.05
C PHE A 14 -14.03 6.07 -3.98
N ASP A 15 -15.22 5.50 -3.72
CA ASP A 15 -16.43 5.85 -4.47
C ASP A 15 -16.79 7.34 -4.29
N ALA A 16 -16.68 7.88 -3.08
CA ALA A 16 -16.94 9.29 -2.81
C ALA A 16 -15.91 10.21 -3.49
N ILE A 17 -14.62 9.87 -3.43
CA ILE A 17 -13.55 10.61 -4.12
C ILE A 17 -13.77 10.56 -5.64
N GLY A 18 -14.08 9.39 -6.19
CA GLY A 18 -14.36 9.21 -7.61
C GLY A 18 -15.54 10.07 -8.09
N ARG A 19 -16.65 10.10 -7.33
CA ARG A 19 -17.79 10.97 -7.64
C ARG A 19 -17.42 12.45 -7.60
N SER A 20 -16.68 12.87 -6.58
CA SER A 20 -16.28 14.27 -6.42
C SER A 20 -15.33 14.73 -7.53
N ALA A 21 -14.36 13.89 -7.90
CA ALA A 21 -13.46 14.15 -9.02
C ALA A 21 -14.24 14.32 -10.33
N ALA A 22 -15.17 13.40 -10.64
CA ALA A 22 -15.98 13.46 -11.84
C ALA A 22 -16.88 14.72 -11.89
N GLN A 23 -17.50 15.09 -10.76
CA GLN A 23 -18.29 16.32 -10.63
C GLN A 23 -17.47 17.60 -10.83
N ALA A 24 -16.19 17.57 -10.42
CA ALA A 24 -15.24 18.65 -10.64
C ALA A 24 -14.65 18.67 -12.07
N GLY A 25 -15.05 17.74 -12.96
CA GLY A 25 -14.47 17.58 -14.28
C GLY A 25 -13.02 17.09 -14.27
N ALA A 26 -12.58 16.50 -13.15
CA ALA A 26 -11.23 15.98 -12.95
C ALA A 26 -11.19 14.46 -13.10
N LYS A 27 -9.99 13.93 -13.37
CA LYS A 27 -9.69 12.50 -13.30
C LYS A 27 -8.42 12.32 -12.48
N LEU A 28 -8.58 11.74 -11.29
CA LEU A 28 -7.49 11.45 -10.38
C LEU A 28 -6.97 10.04 -10.65
N GLN A 29 -5.64 9.88 -10.71
CA GLN A 29 -4.99 8.58 -10.79
C GLN A 29 -4.02 8.49 -9.62
N ILE A 30 -4.13 7.43 -8.82
CA ILE A 30 -3.26 7.18 -7.67
C ILE A 30 -2.75 5.75 -7.68
N ALA A 31 -1.58 5.55 -7.10
CA ALA A 31 -1.15 4.25 -6.59
C ALA A 31 -1.29 4.25 -5.07
N VAL A 32 -1.85 3.19 -4.52
CA VAL A 32 -1.98 2.98 -3.06
C VAL A 32 -0.85 2.07 -2.60
N TYR A 33 -0.29 2.33 -1.42
CA TYR A 33 0.87 1.62 -0.86
C TYR A 33 0.61 1.15 0.58
N GLY A 34 1.64 0.56 1.20
CA GLY A 34 1.63 0.25 2.63
C GLY A 34 0.59 -0.80 3.03
N GLY A 35 0.06 -0.66 4.26
CA GLY A 35 -0.95 -1.58 4.79
C GLY A 35 -2.27 -1.54 4.01
N SER A 36 -2.66 -0.36 3.51
CA SER A 36 -3.87 -0.19 2.73
C SER A 36 -3.83 -0.94 1.40
N ALA A 37 -2.72 -0.92 0.66
CA ALA A 37 -2.59 -1.72 -0.56
C ALA A 37 -2.61 -3.22 -0.29
N LEU A 38 -2.00 -3.69 0.81
CA LEU A 38 -2.13 -5.09 1.22
C LEU A 38 -3.58 -5.44 1.56
N MET A 39 -4.32 -4.56 2.21
CA MET A 39 -5.74 -4.77 2.51
C MET A 39 -6.61 -4.82 1.24
N LEU A 40 -6.27 -4.03 0.22
CA LEU A 40 -6.98 -4.03 -1.06
C LEU A 40 -6.68 -5.28 -1.90
N ALA A 41 -5.40 -5.64 -1.99
CA ALA A 41 -4.87 -6.59 -2.96
C ALA A 41 -4.60 -7.99 -2.39
N SER A 42 -4.63 -8.19 -1.08
CA SER A 42 -4.32 -9.49 -0.48
C SER A 42 -5.48 -10.13 0.28
N ASN A 43 -5.32 -11.40 0.65
CA ASN A 43 -6.21 -12.11 1.57
C ASN A 43 -5.64 -12.26 2.99
N PHE A 44 -4.58 -11.53 3.33
CA PHE A 44 -3.87 -11.67 4.61
C PHE A 44 -3.76 -10.36 5.41
N ARG A 45 -4.34 -9.27 4.92
CA ARG A 45 -4.44 -7.98 5.62
C ARG A 45 -5.89 -7.51 5.65
N PHE A 46 -6.39 -7.15 6.82
CA PHE A 46 -7.83 -6.90 7.03
C PHE A 46 -8.16 -5.49 7.52
N ALA A 47 -7.17 -4.73 7.99
CA ALA A 47 -7.35 -3.36 8.47
C ALA A 47 -6.09 -2.51 8.27
N THR A 48 -6.30 -1.20 8.19
CA THR A 48 -5.27 -0.16 8.14
C THR A 48 -5.76 1.08 8.89
N GLU A 49 -4.82 1.91 9.35
CA GLU A 49 -5.12 3.18 10.03
C GLU A 49 -5.13 4.37 9.05
N ASP A 50 -4.44 4.21 7.93
CA ASP A 50 -4.17 5.21 6.91
C ASP A 50 -4.10 4.58 5.51
N VAL A 51 -4.16 5.44 4.49
CA VAL A 51 -4.00 5.16 3.07
C VAL A 51 -2.85 6.00 2.56
N ASP A 52 -1.71 5.33 2.39
CA ASP A 52 -0.54 5.87 1.72
C ASP A 52 -0.76 5.88 0.21
N VAL A 53 -0.66 7.04 -0.43
CA VAL A 53 -0.82 7.18 -1.89
C VAL A 53 0.43 7.74 -2.57
N SER A 54 0.52 7.56 -3.88
CA SER A 54 1.46 8.29 -4.73
C SER A 54 1.30 9.80 -4.56
N GLU A 55 2.33 10.55 -4.99
CA GLU A 55 2.37 12.01 -4.93
C GLU A 55 1.03 12.65 -5.34
N LEU A 56 0.52 13.51 -4.47
CA LEU A 56 -0.71 14.27 -4.70
C LEU A 56 -0.36 15.66 -5.25
N PRO A 57 -1.30 16.30 -5.96
CA PRO A 57 -1.07 17.67 -6.41
C PRO A 57 -0.84 18.61 -5.22
N SER A 58 0.16 19.48 -5.34
CA SER A 58 0.47 20.51 -4.35
C SER A 58 0.40 21.90 -4.99
N PRO A 59 -0.53 22.78 -4.55
CA PRO A 59 -1.51 22.57 -3.49
C PRO A 59 -2.63 21.58 -3.89
N LEU A 60 -3.24 20.93 -2.88
CA LEU A 60 -4.38 20.04 -3.07
C LEU A 60 -5.56 20.82 -3.70
N PRO A 61 -6.23 20.26 -4.73
CA PRO A 61 -7.43 20.86 -5.30
C PRO A 61 -8.52 21.02 -4.25
N ALA A 62 -9.24 22.14 -4.26
CA ALA A 62 -10.27 22.45 -3.25
C ALA A 62 -11.35 21.38 -3.14
N TRP A 63 -11.77 20.78 -4.27
CA TRP A 63 -12.74 19.69 -4.29
C TRP A 63 -12.21 18.45 -3.56
N LEU A 64 -10.93 18.12 -3.72
CA LEU A 64 -10.31 16.95 -3.12
C LEU A 64 -10.14 17.18 -1.62
N ALA A 65 -9.60 18.33 -1.21
CA ALA A 65 -9.45 18.70 0.19
C ALA A 65 -10.79 18.66 0.95
N ALA A 66 -11.85 19.25 0.38
CA ALA A 66 -13.19 19.21 0.98
C ALA A 66 -13.75 17.79 1.08
N THR A 67 -13.52 16.95 0.06
CA THR A 67 -14.00 15.57 0.04
C THR A 67 -13.28 14.70 1.08
N LEU A 68 -11.96 14.81 1.18
CA LEU A 68 -11.16 14.06 2.17
C LEU A 68 -11.55 14.44 3.60
N HIS A 69 -11.76 15.73 3.86
CA HIS A 69 -12.20 16.22 5.16
C HIS A 69 -13.61 15.71 5.53
N ASP A 70 -14.56 15.78 4.60
CA ASP A 70 -15.92 15.29 4.81
C ASP A 70 -15.97 13.78 5.07
N ILE A 71 -15.16 12.98 4.36
CA ILE A 71 -15.00 11.55 4.63
C ILE A 71 -14.44 11.33 6.04
N ALA A 72 -13.37 12.05 6.42
CA ALA A 72 -12.74 11.90 7.73
C ALA A 72 -13.74 12.19 8.87
N GLN A 73 -14.48 13.30 8.77
CA GLN A 73 -15.47 13.71 9.76
C GLN A 73 -16.61 12.68 9.89
N ARG A 74 -17.16 12.20 8.77
CA ARG A 74 -18.28 11.23 8.78
C ARG A 74 -17.89 9.88 9.39
N ASN A 75 -16.65 9.46 9.21
CA ASN A 75 -16.18 8.16 9.67
C ASN A 75 -15.39 8.22 10.99
N GLY A 76 -15.10 9.41 11.53
CA GLY A 76 -14.23 9.56 12.70
C GLY A 76 -12.79 9.09 12.45
N TRP A 77 -12.31 9.29 11.22
CA TRP A 77 -10.92 8.99 10.83
C TRP A 77 -9.99 10.15 11.14
N SER A 78 -8.69 9.88 11.11
CA SER A 78 -7.67 10.93 11.18
C SER A 78 -7.82 11.92 10.02
N ASP A 79 -7.51 13.20 10.21
CA ASP A 79 -7.48 14.17 9.11
C ASP A 79 -6.38 13.86 8.07
N ASP A 80 -5.37 13.05 8.44
CA ASP A 80 -4.28 12.59 7.55
C ASP A 80 -4.48 11.18 6.99
N TRP A 81 -5.69 10.61 7.11
CA TRP A 81 -6.00 9.23 6.70
C TRP A 81 -5.66 8.94 5.22
N PHE A 82 -5.59 9.97 4.39
CA PHE A 82 -5.23 9.90 2.97
C PHE A 82 -4.07 10.87 2.72
N ASN A 83 -2.86 10.34 2.54
CA ASN A 83 -1.65 11.16 2.44
C ASN A 83 -0.63 10.57 1.47
N ASP A 84 0.28 11.41 0.97
CA ASP A 84 1.34 11.03 0.04
C ASP A 84 2.72 10.94 0.72
N GLY A 85 2.77 10.77 2.05
CA GLY A 85 4.02 10.69 2.80
C GLY A 85 4.95 9.56 2.34
N VAL A 86 4.37 8.50 1.77
CA VAL A 86 5.13 7.38 1.17
C VAL A 86 5.90 7.77 -0.08
N ALA A 87 5.54 8.85 -0.78
CA ALA A 87 6.11 9.23 -2.08
C ALA A 87 7.65 9.35 -2.03
N PHE A 88 8.19 9.94 -0.95
CA PHE A 88 9.63 10.07 -0.72
C PHE A 88 10.37 8.75 -0.48
N HIS A 89 9.62 7.66 -0.27
CA HIS A 89 10.16 6.34 -0.02
C HIS A 89 10.06 5.39 -1.21
N LEU A 90 9.35 5.79 -2.26
CA LEU A 90 9.17 5.00 -3.48
C LEU A 90 10.48 4.87 -4.25
N SER A 91 10.60 3.77 -5.00
CA SER A 91 11.76 3.56 -5.86
C SER A 91 11.62 4.40 -7.13
N PRO A 92 12.65 5.19 -7.51
CA PRO A 92 12.70 5.82 -8.82
C PRO A 92 12.98 4.81 -9.95
N LEU A 93 13.29 3.55 -9.61
CA LEU A 93 13.54 2.47 -10.56
C LEU A 93 12.28 1.61 -10.80
N ALA A 94 11.20 1.84 -10.06
CA ALA A 94 9.93 1.16 -10.30
C ALA A 94 9.29 1.71 -11.59
N ASP A 95 8.87 0.81 -12.47
CA ASP A 95 8.17 1.15 -13.70
C ASP A 95 6.66 1.11 -13.48
N GLN A 96 5.94 2.14 -13.89
CA GLN A 96 4.50 2.24 -13.64
C GLN A 96 3.68 1.16 -14.35
N ALA A 97 4.13 0.64 -15.49
CA ALA A 97 3.39 -0.38 -16.24
C ALA A 97 3.71 -1.80 -15.75
N ALA A 98 4.94 -2.05 -15.30
CA ALA A 98 5.38 -3.36 -14.84
C ALA A 98 5.16 -3.58 -13.33
N ASP A 99 5.29 -2.53 -12.53
CA ASP A 99 5.34 -2.62 -11.07
C ASP A 99 4.06 -2.13 -10.38
N HIS A 100 3.05 -1.75 -11.16
CA HIS A 100 1.72 -1.41 -10.67
C HIS A 100 0.63 -2.14 -11.45
N LEU A 101 -0.36 -2.61 -10.71
CA LEU A 101 -1.54 -3.29 -11.22
C LEU A 101 -2.74 -2.40 -10.97
N GLU A 102 -3.58 -2.19 -11.99
CA GLU A 102 -4.85 -1.51 -11.79
C GLU A 102 -5.71 -2.32 -10.80
N PHE A 103 -6.11 -1.68 -9.71
CA PHE A 103 -6.99 -2.26 -8.72
C PHE A 103 -8.47 -2.03 -9.11
N GLY A 104 -8.78 -0.82 -9.58
CA GLY A 104 -10.09 -0.52 -10.13
C GLY A 104 -10.35 0.96 -10.34
N THR A 105 -11.48 1.22 -10.99
CA THR A 105 -12.00 2.56 -11.26
C THR A 105 -13.19 2.88 -10.38
N PHE A 106 -13.27 4.12 -9.92
CA PHE A 106 -14.29 4.58 -8.97
C PHE A 106 -15.03 5.81 -9.50
N PRO A 107 -16.33 5.94 -9.20
CA PRO A 107 -17.11 5.05 -8.33
C PRO A 107 -17.51 3.72 -8.98
N ARG A 108 -17.79 2.71 -8.15
CA ARG A 108 -18.18 1.34 -8.55
C ARG A 108 -19.66 1.21 -8.95
N ASP A 109 -20.44 2.27 -8.84
CA ASP A 109 -21.89 2.29 -9.13
C ASP A 109 -22.23 2.53 -10.62
N GLY A 110 -21.21 2.64 -11.48
CA GLY A 110 -21.38 2.82 -12.93
C GLY A 110 -21.58 4.28 -13.36
N SER A 111 -21.57 5.24 -12.44
CA SER A 111 -21.48 6.66 -12.80
C SER A 111 -20.08 7.01 -13.35
N PRO A 112 -19.91 8.16 -14.04
CA PRO A 112 -18.65 8.48 -14.70
C PRO A 112 -17.43 8.36 -13.77
N PRO A 113 -16.37 7.61 -14.16
CA PRO A 113 -15.24 7.37 -13.28
C PRO A 113 -14.35 8.61 -13.17
N GLY A 114 -14.17 9.08 -11.94
CA GLY A 114 -13.29 10.20 -11.61
C GLY A 114 -12.00 9.78 -10.90
N LEU A 115 -11.88 8.53 -10.45
CA LEU A 115 -10.70 8.01 -9.76
C LEU A 115 -10.27 6.66 -10.36
N VAL A 116 -8.97 6.51 -10.63
CA VAL A 116 -8.33 5.23 -10.96
C VAL A 116 -7.33 4.90 -9.87
N VAL A 117 -7.45 3.71 -9.31
CA VAL A 117 -6.56 3.21 -8.24
C VAL A 117 -5.73 2.06 -8.78
N SER A 118 -4.43 2.15 -8.55
CA SER A 118 -3.48 1.05 -8.75
C SER A 118 -2.84 0.63 -7.43
N VAL A 119 -2.24 -0.55 -7.40
CA VAL A 119 -1.46 -1.08 -6.29
C VAL A 119 -0.13 -1.63 -6.81
N PRO A 120 0.94 -1.65 -6.02
CA PRO A 120 2.21 -2.27 -6.42
C PRO A 120 2.03 -3.74 -6.77
N SER A 121 2.88 -4.25 -7.66
CA SER A 121 3.07 -5.69 -7.83
C SER A 121 3.51 -6.32 -6.51
N ALA A 122 3.30 -7.64 -6.34
CA ALA A 122 3.76 -8.34 -5.14
C ALA A 122 5.28 -8.21 -4.92
N GLU A 123 6.05 -8.21 -6.01
CA GLU A 123 7.49 -7.99 -6.01
C GLU A 123 7.87 -6.60 -5.47
N TYR A 124 7.23 -5.55 -6.00
CA TYR A 124 7.53 -4.19 -5.58
C TYR A 124 7.05 -3.92 -4.14
N MET A 125 5.89 -4.45 -3.76
CA MET A 125 5.39 -4.39 -2.38
C MET A 125 6.36 -5.06 -1.39
N LEU A 126 6.91 -6.24 -1.74
CA LEU A 126 7.91 -6.92 -0.91
C LEU A 126 9.18 -6.08 -0.77
N ALA A 127 9.67 -5.48 -1.86
CA ALA A 127 10.83 -4.60 -1.82
C ALA A 127 10.62 -3.38 -0.92
N LEU A 128 9.43 -2.76 -0.96
CA LEU A 128 9.07 -1.64 -0.08
C LEU A 128 9.07 -2.06 1.40
N LYS A 129 8.49 -3.22 1.74
CA LYS A 129 8.50 -3.77 3.11
C LYS A 129 9.92 -4.06 3.60
N LEU A 130 10.78 -4.64 2.75
CA LEU A 130 12.18 -4.93 3.10
C LEU A 130 13.03 -3.67 3.28
N LYS A 131 12.77 -2.62 2.50
CA LYS A 131 13.41 -1.31 2.66
C LYS A 131 13.06 -0.65 3.99
N ALA A 132 11.79 -0.74 4.38
CA ALA A 132 11.26 -0.07 5.57
C ALA A 132 11.18 -0.95 6.83
N VAL A 133 11.81 -2.14 6.82
CA VAL A 133 11.60 -3.18 7.83
C VAL A 133 11.80 -2.72 9.28
N ARG A 134 10.76 -2.89 10.08
CA ARG A 134 10.60 -2.52 11.51
C ARG A 134 9.90 -3.64 12.31
N ILE A 135 10.23 -4.91 12.06
CA ILE A 135 9.56 -6.04 12.74
C ILE A 135 9.75 -6.10 14.27
N LEU A 136 10.67 -5.28 14.81
CA LEU A 136 10.89 -5.13 16.25
C LEU A 136 10.01 -4.04 16.88
N ASP A 137 9.18 -3.37 16.09
CA ASP A 137 8.21 -2.40 16.58
C ASP A 137 7.14 -3.11 17.44
N PRO A 138 6.93 -2.70 18.70
CA PRO A 138 6.02 -3.39 19.61
C PRO A 138 4.54 -3.37 19.16
N ALA A 139 4.14 -2.37 18.36
CA ALA A 139 2.75 -2.20 17.94
C ALA A 139 2.49 -2.84 16.57
N ARG A 140 3.44 -2.73 15.64
CA ARG A 140 3.24 -3.08 14.23
C ARG A 140 4.15 -4.21 13.73
N GLY A 141 5.16 -4.60 14.51
CA GLY A 141 6.22 -5.49 14.07
C GLY A 141 5.73 -6.89 13.68
N GLU A 142 4.78 -7.45 14.42
CA GLU A 142 4.20 -8.76 14.12
C GLU A 142 3.39 -8.75 12.81
N ALA A 143 2.58 -7.72 12.59
CA ALA A 143 1.81 -7.58 11.36
C ALA A 143 2.76 -7.39 10.16
N GLU A 144 3.83 -6.61 10.31
CA GLU A 144 4.84 -6.44 9.26
C GLU A 144 5.60 -7.74 8.97
N ARG A 145 5.94 -8.52 10.00
CA ARG A 145 6.55 -9.85 9.83
C ARG A 145 5.66 -10.75 8.99
N LEU A 146 4.37 -10.82 9.31
CA LEU A 146 3.40 -11.62 8.57
C LEU A 146 3.21 -11.12 7.13
N ASP A 147 3.16 -9.79 6.92
CA ASP A 147 3.10 -9.19 5.59
C ASP A 147 4.29 -9.65 4.73
N ILE A 148 5.53 -9.56 5.26
CA ILE A 148 6.76 -9.94 4.55
C ILE A 148 6.72 -11.43 4.19
N LEU A 149 6.38 -12.30 5.15
CA LEU A 149 6.35 -13.75 4.92
C LEU A 149 5.31 -14.16 3.87
N ASN A 150 4.12 -13.57 3.92
CA ASN A 150 3.07 -13.85 2.95
C ASN A 150 3.45 -13.34 1.55
N LEU A 151 4.06 -12.16 1.46
CA LEU A 151 4.58 -11.65 0.18
C LEU A 151 5.71 -12.52 -0.38
N MET A 152 6.64 -12.99 0.45
CA MET A 152 7.69 -13.94 0.03
C MET A 152 7.07 -15.20 -0.59
N LYS A 153 6.04 -15.78 0.04
CA LYS A 153 5.30 -16.93 -0.50
C LYS A 153 4.61 -16.62 -1.83
N VAL A 154 3.96 -15.46 -1.95
CA VAL A 154 3.29 -15.02 -3.19
C VAL A 154 4.27 -14.90 -4.36
N VAL A 155 5.43 -14.30 -4.10
CA VAL A 155 6.51 -14.08 -5.08
C VAL A 155 7.27 -15.38 -5.38
N GLY A 156 7.28 -16.34 -4.44
CA GLY A 156 8.03 -17.59 -4.57
C GLY A 156 9.48 -17.49 -4.09
N ILE A 157 9.76 -16.58 -3.17
CA ILE A 157 11.07 -16.40 -2.53
C ILE A 157 11.10 -17.18 -1.23
N THR A 158 12.12 -18.04 -1.06
CA THR A 158 12.24 -18.92 0.11
C THR A 158 13.42 -18.59 1.02
N ASP A 159 14.31 -17.70 0.60
CA ASP A 159 15.53 -17.39 1.35
C ASP A 159 15.87 -15.89 1.34
N ALA A 160 16.74 -15.52 2.28
CA ALA A 160 17.11 -14.14 2.52
C ALA A 160 17.91 -13.51 1.37
N ASP A 161 18.72 -14.29 0.65
CA ASP A 161 19.57 -13.75 -0.41
C ASP A 161 18.74 -13.45 -1.67
N ALA A 162 17.78 -14.30 -2.00
CA ALA A 162 16.79 -14.03 -3.05
C ALA A 162 15.92 -12.80 -2.70
N ALA A 163 15.50 -12.64 -1.44
CA ALA A 163 14.77 -11.45 -0.99
C ALA A 163 15.63 -10.17 -1.12
N VAL A 164 16.92 -10.23 -0.78
CA VAL A 164 17.84 -9.09 -0.94
C VAL A 164 18.14 -8.81 -2.42
N ALA A 165 18.21 -9.82 -3.27
CA ALA A 165 18.35 -9.63 -4.72
C ALA A 165 17.12 -8.92 -5.30
N LEU A 166 15.90 -9.27 -4.84
CA LEU A 166 14.69 -8.53 -5.18
C LEU A 166 14.76 -7.08 -4.68
N LEU A 167 15.16 -6.86 -3.43
CA LEU A 167 15.35 -5.51 -2.88
C LEU A 167 16.32 -4.69 -3.74
N ALA A 168 17.40 -5.30 -4.24
CA ALA A 168 18.40 -4.63 -5.07
C ALA A 168 17.86 -4.13 -6.41
N ARG A 169 16.82 -4.76 -6.98
CA ARG A 169 16.18 -4.31 -8.23
C ARG A 169 15.58 -2.91 -8.08
N TYR A 170 14.98 -2.61 -6.93
CA TYR A 170 14.29 -1.35 -6.66
C TYR A 170 15.12 -0.38 -5.83
N PHE A 171 15.94 -0.89 -4.90
CA PHE A 171 16.68 -0.10 -3.93
C PHE A 171 18.14 -0.59 -3.79
N PRO A 172 18.99 -0.40 -4.82
CA PRO A 172 20.37 -0.89 -4.81
C PRO A 172 21.18 -0.42 -3.59
N ALA A 173 21.01 0.83 -3.17
CA ALA A 173 21.70 1.39 -2.01
C ALA A 173 21.29 0.71 -0.69
N SER A 174 20.01 0.38 -0.53
CA SER A 174 19.53 -0.36 0.64
C SER A 174 19.98 -1.82 0.62
N ALA A 175 20.06 -2.43 -0.56
CA ALA A 175 20.55 -3.80 -0.71
C ALA A 175 22.07 -3.94 -0.43
N ALA A 176 22.84 -2.88 -0.71
CA ALA A 176 24.28 -2.84 -0.44
C ALA A 176 24.63 -2.95 1.06
N SER A 177 23.73 -2.54 1.95
CA SER A 177 23.85 -2.61 3.42
C SER A 177 22.75 -3.47 4.05
N ALA A 178 22.46 -4.61 3.41
CA ALA A 178 21.34 -5.49 3.78
C ALA A 178 21.64 -6.48 4.92
N GLU A 179 22.66 -6.26 5.75
CA GLU A 179 22.98 -7.16 6.88
C GLU A 179 21.79 -7.30 7.83
N LYS A 180 21.09 -6.20 8.11
CA LYS A 180 19.88 -6.19 8.94
C LYS A 180 18.78 -7.05 8.31
N GLN A 181 18.48 -6.86 7.02
CA GLN A 181 17.45 -7.60 6.31
C GLN A 181 17.78 -9.09 6.30
N ARG A 182 19.03 -9.46 5.97
CA ARG A 182 19.48 -10.85 6.01
C ARG A 182 19.34 -11.47 7.39
N PHE A 183 19.76 -10.74 8.43
CA PHE A 183 19.65 -11.21 9.80
C PHE A 183 18.18 -11.46 10.18
N LEU A 184 17.30 -10.48 9.96
CA LEU A 184 15.88 -10.62 10.30
C LEU A 184 15.23 -11.77 9.53
N LEU A 185 15.42 -11.84 8.21
CA LEU A 185 14.82 -12.88 7.36
C LEU A 185 15.24 -14.29 7.75
N LYS A 186 16.51 -14.48 8.15
CA LYS A 186 17.02 -15.79 8.62
C LYS A 186 16.42 -16.24 9.96
N HIS A 187 15.92 -15.30 10.76
CA HIS A 187 15.41 -15.57 12.11
C HIS A 187 13.89 -15.35 12.24
N MET A 188 13.21 -14.95 11.17
CA MET A 188 11.74 -14.90 11.16
C MET A 188 11.19 -16.32 11.21
N ASN A 189 10.41 -16.64 12.25
CA ASN A 189 9.60 -17.85 12.23
C ASN A 189 8.46 -17.68 11.20
N SER A 190 7.92 -18.80 10.72
CA SER A 190 6.79 -18.82 9.79
C SER A 190 5.43 -18.95 10.48
N GLU A 191 5.38 -18.85 11.81
CA GLU A 191 4.14 -19.01 12.58
C GLU A 191 3.15 -17.90 12.23
N GLY A 192 1.87 -18.25 12.10
CA GLY A 192 0.80 -17.32 11.72
C GLY A 192 0.76 -16.90 10.23
N ALA A 193 1.74 -17.29 9.41
CA ALA A 193 1.70 -17.04 7.98
C ALA A 193 0.58 -17.85 7.32
N VAL A 194 -0.12 -17.25 6.35
CA VAL A 194 -1.23 -17.89 5.65
C VAL A 194 -0.70 -19.02 4.77
N ASP A 195 -1.46 -20.11 4.66
CA ASP A 195 -1.06 -21.29 3.87
C ASP A 195 -1.03 -21.00 2.37
N ALA A 196 -2.08 -20.35 1.85
CA ALA A 196 -2.21 -19.92 0.46
C ALA A 196 -2.47 -18.40 0.36
N PRO A 197 -1.45 -17.55 0.58
CA PRO A 197 -1.58 -16.12 0.42
C PRO A 197 -1.82 -15.79 -1.06
N LYS A 198 -2.74 -14.86 -1.31
CA LYS A 198 -3.09 -14.40 -2.66
C LYS A 198 -2.75 -12.93 -2.80
N TYR A 199 -2.27 -12.59 -3.98
CA TYR A 199 -2.04 -11.22 -4.44
C TYR A 199 -2.19 -11.24 -5.98
N PRO A 200 -2.74 -10.18 -6.59
CA PRO A 200 -2.76 -10.00 -8.04
C PRO A 200 -1.37 -10.20 -8.65
N ARG A 201 -1.32 -10.84 -9.81
CA ARG A 201 -0.11 -11.06 -10.60
C ARG A 201 -0.25 -10.34 -11.93
#